data_AF-A0A8C4KZJ1-F1
#
_entry.id   AF-A0A8C4KZJ1-F1
#
_cell.length_a   1.000
_cell.length_b   1.000
_cell.length_c   1.000
_cell.angle_alpha   90.00
_cell.angle_beta   90.00
_cell.angle_gamma   90.00
#
_symmetry.space_group_name_H-M   'P 1'
#
loop_
_entity.id
_entity.type
_entity.pdbx_description
1 polymer ?
#
loop_
_entity_poly.entity_id
_entity_poly.type
_entity_poly.pdbx_seq_one_letter_code
_entity_poly.pdbx_strand_id
1 'polypeptide(L)'
;MSPEPPALWMVQEATPLGSASSLPQSFLLKCLEQVRKIQADGAALQERLMGCLSQLHSGLLLYQGLLQALAGISPELAPTLDMLQLDVTDFATNIWQQMEDLGVAPAVQPTHGPMPTFASAFQRRAGGVLVASNLQRFLELAYRGLRYLAEP
;
A
#
# COMPACT_ATOMS: atom_id res chain seq x y z
N MET A 1 76.86 -27.72 -14.66
CA MET A 1 76.18 -26.47 -14.26
C MET A 1 75.60 -26.68 -12.87
N SER A 2 76.15 -25.93 -11.90
CA SER A 2 75.50 -25.15 -10.81
C SER A 2 74.09 -25.50 -10.27
N PRO A 3 73.78 -25.11 -9.01
CA PRO A 3 73.42 -26.03 -7.92
C PRO A 3 72.12 -25.60 -7.17
N GLU A 4 72.01 -25.95 -5.87
CA GLU A 4 71.19 -25.32 -4.79
C GLU A 4 69.85 -25.98 -4.36
N PRO A 5 69.46 -25.88 -3.06
CA PRO A 5 69.11 -27.01 -2.19
C PRO A 5 67.70 -26.81 -1.54
N PRO A 6 67.29 -27.56 -0.49
CA PRO A 6 65.88 -27.74 -0.18
C PRO A 6 65.30 -26.59 0.64
N ALA A 7 64.10 -26.15 0.24
CA ALA A 7 63.22 -25.28 1.02
C ALA A 7 62.75 -26.03 2.27
N LEU A 8 63.51 -25.93 3.35
CA LEU A 8 63.06 -26.21 4.70
C LEU A 8 62.33 -24.98 5.25
N TRP A 9 61.34 -25.26 6.09
CA TRP A 9 60.82 -24.44 7.19
C TRP A 9 60.08 -23.14 6.82
N MET A 10 58.98 -22.73 7.41
CA MET A 10 57.97 -23.28 8.33
C MET A 10 56.71 -22.43 8.09
N VAL A 11 55.58 -23.04 8.41
CA VAL A 11 54.27 -22.41 8.62
C VAL A 11 54.38 -20.93 9.02
N GLN A 12 53.93 -20.04 8.14
CA GLN A 12 53.57 -18.68 8.52
C GLN A 12 52.34 -18.79 9.42
N GLU A 13 52.59 -18.80 10.73
CA GLU A 13 51.60 -18.39 11.71
C GLU A 13 51.11 -17.01 11.29
N ALA A 14 49.83 -16.95 10.90
CA ALA A 14 49.18 -15.72 10.53
C ALA A 14 49.35 -14.74 11.70
N THR A 15 50.14 -13.69 11.44
CA THR A 15 50.26 -12.50 12.26
C THR A 15 48.85 -12.12 12.75
N PRO A 16 48.61 -11.90 14.05
CA PRO A 16 47.32 -11.41 14.48
C PRO A 16 47.12 -10.09 13.73
N LEU A 17 46.15 -10.05 12.83
CA LEU A 17 45.74 -8.83 12.16
C LEU A 17 45.47 -7.83 13.28
N GLY A 18 46.41 -6.89 13.43
CA GLY A 18 46.41 -5.89 14.47
C GLY A 18 45.06 -5.19 14.47
N SER A 19 44.50 -5.10 15.67
CA SER A 19 43.41 -4.23 16.09
C SER A 19 42.53 -3.74 14.95
N ALA A 20 41.43 -4.45 14.70
CA ALA A 20 40.29 -3.89 13.99
C ALA A 20 40.06 -2.48 14.56
N SER A 21 40.31 -1.46 13.74
CA SER A 21 40.21 -0.07 14.14
C SER A 21 38.77 0.19 14.57
N SER A 22 38.54 0.27 15.88
CA SER A 22 37.22 0.55 16.42
C SER A 22 36.82 1.97 16.02
N LEU A 23 35.61 2.12 15.47
CA LEU A 23 35.04 3.42 15.15
C LEU A 23 35.03 4.32 16.39
N PRO A 24 35.29 5.63 16.26
CA PRO A 24 35.17 6.56 17.38
C PRO A 24 33.77 6.50 17.99
N GLN A 25 33.68 6.42 19.32
CA GLN A 25 32.39 6.25 20.02
C GLN A 25 31.39 7.38 19.70
N SER A 26 31.86 8.62 19.57
CA SER A 26 31.03 9.77 19.20
C SER A 26 30.47 9.68 17.78
N PHE A 27 31.18 9.03 16.86
CA PHE A 27 30.71 8.77 15.50
C PHE A 27 29.65 7.66 15.52
N LEU A 28 29.91 6.55 16.21
CA LEU A 28 28.96 5.45 16.35
C LEU A 28 27.61 5.94 16.90
N LEU A 29 27.62 6.71 17.98
CA LEU A 29 26.38 7.26 18.58
C LEU A 29 25.62 8.17 17.61
N LYS A 30 26.33 9.02 16.85
CA LYS A 30 25.69 9.87 15.83
C LYS A 30 25.04 9.04 14.72
N CYS A 31 25.73 8.01 14.22
CA CYS A 31 25.19 7.14 13.18
C CYS A 31 23.97 6.37 13.68
N LEU A 32 24.01 5.81 14.89
CA LEU A 32 22.88 5.09 15.47
C LEU A 32 21.66 6.00 15.65
N GLU A 33 21.86 7.22 16.14
CA GLU A 33 20.76 8.19 16.29
C GLU A 33 20.20 8.65 14.93
N GLN A 34 21.06 8.83 13.93
CA GLN A 34 20.62 9.12 12.57
C GLN A 34 19.79 7.98 11.98
N VAL A 35 20.24 6.73 12.13
CA VAL A 35 19.49 5.55 11.69
C VAL A 35 18.13 5.49 12.38
N ARG A 36 18.07 5.71 13.69
CA ARG A 36 16.82 5.75 14.46
C ARG A 36 15.86 6.83 13.92
N LYS A 37 16.38 8.02 13.61
CA LYS A 37 15.57 9.11 13.03
C LYS A 37 15.05 8.73 11.64
N ILE A 38 15.89 8.19 10.76
CA ILE A 38 15.51 7.75 9.42
C ILE A 38 14.42 6.66 9.50
N GLN A 39 14.56 5.71 10.42
CA GLN A 39 13.55 4.68 10.65
C GLN A 39 12.21 5.27 11.11
N ALA A 40 12.22 6.26 12.02
CA ALA A 40 11.01 6.93 12.46
C ALA A 40 10.34 7.73 11.34
N ASP A 41 11.12 8.47 10.55
CA ASP A 41 10.63 9.23 9.40
C ASP A 41 10.05 8.29 8.33
N GLY A 42 10.72 7.15 8.08
CA GLY A 42 10.26 6.09 7.18
C GLY A 42 8.95 5.44 7.64
N ALA A 43 8.81 5.13 8.94
CA ALA A 43 7.58 4.58 9.50
C ALA A 43 6.40 5.57 9.39
N ALA A 44 6.63 6.86 9.63
CA ALA A 44 5.60 7.89 9.50
C ALA A 44 5.13 8.05 8.04
N LEU A 45 6.05 7.95 7.08
CA LEU A 45 5.70 7.96 5.65
C LEU A 45 4.88 6.72 5.28
N GLN A 46 5.30 5.54 5.72
CA GLN A 46 4.59 4.28 5.49
C GLN A 46 3.17 4.31 6.08
N GLU A 47 3.00 4.87 7.28
CA GLU A 47 1.68 5.00 7.91
C GLU A 47 0.74 5.90 7.08
N ARG A 48 1.23 7.02 6.55
CA ARG A 48 0.44 7.91 5.69
C ARG A 48 0.04 7.24 4.38
N LEU A 49 0.97 6.51 3.75
CA LEU A 49 0.71 5.74 2.53
C LEU A 49 -0.35 4.67 2.77
N MET A 50 -0.19 3.88 3.84
CA MET A 50 -1.16 2.87 4.26
C MET A 50 -2.53 3.49 4.52
N GLY A 51 -2.59 4.61 5.23
CA GLY A 51 -3.85 5.29 5.54
C GLY A 51 -4.62 5.71 4.28
N CYS A 52 -3.92 6.27 3.29
CA CYS A 52 -4.55 6.70 2.05
C CYS A 52 -5.09 5.51 1.23
N LEU A 53 -4.25 4.50 0.97
CA LEU A 53 -4.64 3.33 0.18
C LEU A 53 -5.72 2.51 0.89
N SER A 54 -5.63 2.33 2.21
CA SER A 54 -6.64 1.62 2.99
C SER A 54 -7.99 2.35 2.95
N GLN A 55 -8.02 3.67 3.06
CA GLN A 55 -9.25 4.45 2.96
C GLN A 55 -9.86 4.37 1.56
N LEU A 56 -9.02 4.43 0.53
CA LEU A 56 -9.45 4.26 -0.86
C LEU A 56 -10.07 2.89 -1.08
N HIS A 57 -9.38 1.82 -0.71
CA HIS A 57 -9.89 0.45 -0.82
C HIS A 57 -11.21 0.27 -0.06
N SER A 58 -11.28 0.76 1.18
CA SER A 58 -12.51 0.69 2.00
C SER A 58 -13.67 1.45 1.35
N GLY A 59 -13.42 2.63 0.80
CA GLY A 59 -14.43 3.39 0.09
C GLY A 59 -14.94 2.65 -1.16
N LEU A 60 -14.05 1.99 -1.91
CA LEU A 60 -14.43 1.20 -3.08
C LEU A 60 -15.34 0.03 -2.71
N LEU A 61 -15.03 -0.71 -1.63
CA LEU A 61 -15.90 -1.79 -1.13
C LEU A 61 -17.27 -1.28 -0.68
N LEU A 62 -17.32 -0.11 -0.03
CA LEU A 62 -18.59 0.53 0.32
C LEU A 62 -19.42 0.83 -0.93
N TYR A 63 -18.83 1.47 -1.95
CA TYR A 63 -19.54 1.80 -3.18
C TYR A 63 -19.95 0.55 -3.97
N GLN A 64 -19.15 -0.52 -3.95
CA GLN A 64 -19.54 -1.81 -4.53
C GLN A 64 -20.82 -2.34 -3.87
N GLY A 65 -20.90 -2.32 -2.54
CA GLY A 65 -22.10 -2.73 -1.81
C GLY A 65 -23.33 -1.85 -2.10
N LEU A 66 -23.13 -0.53 -2.22
CA LEU A 66 -24.20 0.41 -2.58
C LEU A 66 -24.70 0.20 -4.02
N LEU A 67 -23.79 0.00 -4.97
CA LEU A 67 -24.13 -0.29 -6.36
C LEU A 67 -24.86 -1.64 -6.48
N GLN A 68 -24.48 -2.64 -5.69
CA GLN A 68 -25.17 -3.92 -5.62
C GLN A 68 -26.59 -3.78 -5.09
N ALA A 69 -26.79 -2.96 -4.05
CA ALA A 69 -28.12 -2.69 -3.51
C ALA A 69 -29.04 -1.97 -4.52
N LEU A 70 -28.46 -1.27 -5.49
CA LEU A 70 -29.18 -0.61 -6.59
C LEU A 70 -29.56 -1.55 -7.74
N ALA A 71 -29.26 -2.85 -7.64
CA ALA A 71 -29.69 -3.83 -8.63
C ALA A 71 -31.20 -3.69 -8.91
N GLY A 72 -31.56 -3.64 -10.19
CA GLY A 72 -32.95 -3.49 -10.62
C GLY A 72 -33.54 -2.08 -10.49
N ILE A 73 -32.73 -1.00 -10.54
CA ILE A 73 -33.26 0.38 -10.71
C ILE A 73 -34.22 0.46 -11.90
N SER A 74 -33.75 0.06 -13.08
CA SER A 74 -34.56 -0.13 -14.29
C SER A 74 -33.77 -0.97 -15.32
N PRO A 75 -34.45 -1.68 -16.22
CA PRO A 75 -33.78 -2.51 -17.23
C PRO A 75 -32.91 -1.69 -18.19
N GLU A 76 -33.27 -0.42 -18.44
CA GLU A 76 -32.50 0.47 -19.31
C GLU A 76 -31.14 0.87 -18.72
N LEU A 77 -31.05 0.96 -17.38
CA LEU A 77 -29.82 1.35 -16.67
C LEU A 77 -28.98 0.15 -16.21
N ALA A 78 -29.51 -1.06 -16.28
CA ALA A 78 -28.82 -2.29 -15.87
C ALA A 78 -27.42 -2.45 -16.50
N PRO A 79 -27.22 -2.35 -17.83
CA PRO A 79 -25.89 -2.55 -18.42
C PRO A 79 -24.87 -1.48 -17.98
N THR A 80 -25.33 -0.24 -17.75
CA THR A 80 -24.47 0.83 -17.23
C THR A 80 -24.07 0.58 -15.78
N LEU A 81 -25.01 0.10 -14.96
CA LEU A 81 -24.74 -0.26 -13.57
C LEU A 81 -23.76 -1.45 -13.48
N ASP A 82 -23.97 -2.48 -14.30
CA ASP A 82 -23.11 -3.68 -14.33
C ASP A 82 -21.67 -3.32 -14.72
N MET A 83 -21.50 -2.47 -15.74
CA MET A 83 -20.19 -1.97 -16.17
C MET A 83 -19.51 -1.16 -15.06
N LEU A 84 -20.26 -0.25 -14.41
CA LEU A 84 -19.73 0.55 -13.31
C LEU A 84 -19.31 -0.33 -12.11
N GLN A 85 -20.08 -1.39 -11.80
CA GLN A 85 -19.71 -2.34 -10.75
C GLN A 85 -18.42 -3.08 -11.10
N LEU A 86 -18.27 -3.51 -12.34
CA LEU A 86 -17.05 -4.17 -12.82
C LEU A 86 -15.84 -3.23 -12.68
N ASP A 87 -15.94 -2.01 -13.20
CA ASP A 87 -14.86 -1.02 -13.15
C ASP A 87 -14.43 -0.70 -11.70
N VAL A 88 -15.40 -0.55 -10.79
CA VAL A 88 -15.11 -0.33 -9.36
C VAL A 88 -14.44 -1.56 -8.72
N THR A 89 -14.85 -2.77 -9.11
CA THR A 89 -14.28 -4.02 -8.60
C THR A 89 -12.83 -4.21 -9.07
N ASP A 90 -12.57 -3.95 -10.35
CA ASP A 90 -11.23 -4.03 -10.93
C ASP A 90 -10.31 -2.99 -10.28
N PHE A 91 -10.81 -1.77 -10.06
CA PHE A 91 -10.03 -0.74 -9.37
C PHE A 91 -9.73 -1.12 -7.91
N ALA A 92 -10.71 -1.65 -7.17
CA ALA A 92 -10.50 -2.13 -5.81
C ALA A 92 -9.42 -3.22 -5.76
N THR A 93 -9.45 -4.15 -6.71
CA THR A 93 -8.47 -5.23 -6.84
C THR A 93 -7.06 -4.68 -7.08
N ASN A 94 -6.91 -3.71 -7.97
CA ASN A 94 -5.63 -3.07 -8.23
C ASN A 94 -5.07 -2.36 -7.00
N ILE A 95 -5.91 -1.67 -6.23
CA ILE A 95 -5.48 -1.02 -4.98
C ILE A 95 -5.07 -2.06 -3.94
N TRP A 96 -5.82 -3.15 -3.80
CA TRP A 96 -5.47 -4.24 -2.88
C TRP A 96 -4.11 -4.85 -3.21
N GLN A 97 -3.86 -5.18 -4.47
CA GLN A 97 -2.58 -5.73 -4.93
C GLN A 97 -1.42 -4.78 -4.61
N GLN A 98 -1.60 -3.48 -4.87
CA GLN A 98 -0.59 -2.48 -4.52
C GLN A 98 -0.33 -2.42 -3.00
N MET A 99 -1.37 -2.59 -2.18
CA MET A 99 -1.21 -2.65 -0.72
C MET A 99 -0.46 -3.93 -0.28
N GLU A 100 -0.67 -5.06 -0.94
CA GLU A 100 0.09 -6.30 -0.72
C GLU A 100 1.56 -6.13 -1.08
N ASP A 101 1.85 -5.56 -2.26
CA ASP A 101 3.22 -5.33 -2.74
C ASP A 101 4.03 -4.40 -1.82
N LEU A 102 3.34 -3.42 -1.22
CA LEU A 102 3.92 -2.51 -0.23
C LEU A 102 3.98 -3.09 1.19
N GLY A 103 3.44 -4.29 1.42
CA GLY A 103 3.36 -4.92 2.74
C GLY A 103 2.46 -4.17 3.73
N VAL A 104 1.49 -3.39 3.23
CA VAL A 104 0.57 -2.57 4.03
C VAL A 104 -0.90 -3.02 3.91
N ALA A 105 -1.15 -4.20 3.34
CA ALA A 105 -2.49 -4.76 3.26
C ALA A 105 -3.13 -4.89 4.67
N PRO A 106 -4.36 -4.40 4.89
CA PRO A 106 -5.00 -4.48 6.19
C PRO A 106 -5.29 -5.94 6.55
N ALA A 107 -4.93 -6.34 7.77
CA ALA A 107 -5.23 -7.69 8.26
C ALA A 107 -6.74 -7.95 8.46
N VAL A 108 -7.54 -6.88 8.55
CA VAL A 108 -8.98 -6.94 8.80
C VAL A 108 -9.69 -6.11 7.73
N GLN A 109 -10.71 -6.70 7.11
CA GLN A 109 -11.54 -5.96 6.17
C GLN A 109 -12.35 -4.89 6.88
N PRO A 110 -12.61 -3.75 6.21
CA PRO A 110 -13.41 -2.67 6.79
C PRO A 110 -14.81 -3.18 7.13
N THR A 111 -15.23 -2.99 8.39
CA THR A 111 -16.60 -3.33 8.79
C THR A 111 -17.50 -2.17 8.38
N HIS A 112 -18.24 -2.34 7.29
CA HIS A 112 -19.29 -1.40 6.90
C HIS A 112 -20.61 -1.76 7.60
N GLY A 113 -21.42 -0.73 7.87
CA GLY A 113 -22.77 -0.93 8.40
C GLY A 113 -23.66 -1.72 7.43
N PRO A 114 -24.88 -2.11 7.86
CA PRO A 114 -25.80 -2.85 7.01
C PRO A 114 -26.08 -2.07 5.71
N MET A 115 -26.03 -2.78 4.58
CA MET A 115 -26.31 -2.18 3.28
C MET A 115 -27.76 -1.69 3.21
N PRO A 116 -28.02 -0.55 2.57
CA PRO A 116 -29.36 -0.01 2.46
C PRO A 116 -30.24 -0.95 1.64
N THR A 117 -31.49 -1.13 2.10
CA THR A 117 -32.52 -1.80 1.30
C THR A 117 -33.42 -0.74 0.67
N PHE A 118 -33.44 -0.68 -0.66
CA PHE A 118 -34.31 0.25 -1.38
C PHE A 118 -35.68 -0.41 -1.63
N ALA A 119 -36.64 -0.12 -0.76
CA ALA A 119 -37.96 -0.73 -0.73
C ALA A 119 -38.89 -0.29 -1.87
N SER A 120 -38.52 0.72 -2.66
CA SER A 120 -39.33 1.20 -3.80
C SER A 120 -38.48 1.56 -5.01
N ALA A 121 -39.12 1.59 -6.19
CA ALA A 121 -38.49 2.06 -7.42
C ALA A 121 -38.04 3.53 -7.31
N PHE A 122 -38.80 4.36 -6.60
CA PHE A 122 -38.39 5.74 -6.30
C PHE A 122 -37.12 5.78 -5.46
N GLN A 123 -37.06 5.01 -4.36
CA GLN A 123 -35.86 4.92 -3.52
C GLN A 123 -34.65 4.39 -4.29
N ARG A 124 -34.82 3.40 -5.17
CA ARG A 124 -33.74 2.93 -6.05
C ARG A 124 -33.25 4.04 -6.99
N ARG A 125 -34.15 4.79 -7.62
CA ARG A 125 -33.77 5.89 -8.52
C ARG A 125 -33.09 7.05 -7.78
N ALA A 126 -33.68 7.51 -6.69
CA ALA A 126 -33.11 8.58 -5.87
C ALA A 126 -31.78 8.15 -5.22
N GLY A 127 -31.73 6.92 -4.71
CA GLY A 127 -30.51 6.28 -4.22
C GLY A 127 -29.44 6.19 -5.29
N GLY A 128 -29.80 5.81 -6.51
CA GLY A 128 -28.89 5.75 -7.66
C GLY A 128 -28.22 7.09 -7.95
N VAL A 129 -28.99 8.18 -7.97
CA VAL A 129 -28.46 9.54 -8.16
C VAL A 129 -27.50 9.93 -7.03
N LEU A 130 -27.86 9.63 -5.78
CA LEU A 130 -27.01 9.92 -4.61
C LEU A 130 -25.73 9.10 -4.62
N VAL A 131 -25.81 7.80 -4.90
CA VAL A 131 -24.64 6.91 -4.95
C VAL A 131 -23.70 7.34 -6.08
N ALA A 132 -24.22 7.60 -7.28
CA ALA A 132 -23.41 8.01 -8.42
C ALA A 132 -22.70 9.36 -8.17
N SER A 133 -23.42 10.36 -7.65
CA SER A 133 -22.84 11.69 -7.38
C SER A 133 -21.76 11.65 -6.29
N ASN A 134 -21.97 10.87 -5.22
CA ASN A 134 -20.97 10.71 -4.17
C ASN A 134 -19.78 9.85 -4.64
N LEU A 135 -20.02 8.81 -5.44
CA LEU A 135 -18.96 8.00 -6.05
C LEU A 135 -18.06 8.86 -6.95
N GLN A 136 -18.64 9.72 -7.78
CA GLN A 136 -17.86 10.64 -8.61
C GLN A 136 -16.95 11.54 -7.77
N ARG A 137 -17.50 12.19 -6.73
CA ARG A 137 -16.70 13.04 -5.83
C ARG A 137 -15.61 12.25 -5.11
N PHE A 138 -15.90 11.02 -4.71
CA PHE A 138 -14.94 10.12 -4.13
C PHE A 138 -13.80 9.79 -5.11
N LEU A 139 -14.12 9.45 -6.36
CA LEU A 139 -13.13 9.15 -7.40
C LEU A 139 -12.27 10.37 -7.76
N GLU A 140 -12.83 11.58 -7.73
CA GLU A 140 -12.05 12.82 -7.89
C GLU A 140 -11.00 13.01 -6.78
N LEU A 141 -11.37 12.70 -5.53
CA LEU A 141 -10.43 12.73 -4.41
C LEU A 141 -9.41 11.59 -4.49
N ALA A 142 -9.85 10.38 -4.87
CA ALA A 142 -8.97 9.23 -5.08
C ALA A 142 -7.92 9.54 -6.15
N TYR A 143 -8.32 10.13 -7.27
CA TYR A 143 -7.41 10.54 -8.34
C TYR A 143 -6.34 11.53 -7.84
N ARG A 144 -6.74 12.55 -7.08
CA ARG A 144 -5.80 13.52 -6.49
C ARG A 144 -4.86 12.86 -5.48
N GLY A 145 -5.40 11.99 -4.62
CA GLY A 145 -4.63 11.23 -3.65
C GLY A 145 -3.57 10.36 -4.33
N LEU A 146 -3.97 9.56 -5.32
CA LEU A 146 -3.06 8.71 -6.09
C LEU A 146 -2.00 9.53 -6.83
N ARG A 147 -2.35 10.69 -7.39
CA ARG A 147 -1.37 11.59 -7.99
C ARG A 147 -0.34 12.07 -6.98
N TYR A 148 -0.77 12.49 -5.80
CA TYR A 148 0.13 12.92 -4.74
C TYR A 148 1.08 11.78 -4.29
N LEU A 149 0.62 10.53 -4.33
CA LEU A 149 1.48 9.37 -4.03
C LEU A 149 2.46 9.04 -5.16
N ALA A 150 2.19 9.44 -6.39
CA ALA A 150 3.03 9.20 -7.55
C ALA A 150 4.05 10.34 -7.82
N GLU A 151 3.96 11.45 -7.11
CA GLU A 151 4.94 12.54 -7.18
C GLU A 151 6.26 12.10 -6.52
N PRO A 152 7.43 12.31 -7.17
CA PRO A 152 8.74 11.84 -6.69
C PRO A 152 9.31 12.65 -5.52
#